data_AF-A0AAV8WK49-F1
#
_entry.id   AF-A0AAV8WK49-F1
#
_cell.length_a   1.000
_cell.length_b   1.000
_cell.length_c   1.000
_cell.angle_alpha   90.00
_cell.angle_beta   90.00
_cell.angle_gamma   90.00
#
_symmetry.space_group_name_H-M   'P 1'
#
loop_
_entity.id
_entity.type
_entity.pdbx_description
1 polymer ?
#
loop_
_entity_poly.entity_id
_entity_poly.type
_entity_poly.pdbx_seq_one_letter_code
_entity_poly.pdbx_strand_id
1 'polypeptide(L)' 'MRGCRELLVIVEYCRFGNLQNYIFRHRDQYVDQVDPKTGRIDYTIGQKYFDRTYSTSSDGR' A
#
# COMPACT_ATOMS: atom_id res chain seq x y z
N MET A 1 8.32 40.41 25.00
CA MET A 1 8.69 39.36 24.02
C MET A 1 7.89 38.10 24.35
N ARG A 2 6.93 37.71 23.51
CA ARG A 2 6.17 36.46 23.70
C ARG A 2 6.95 35.34 23.02
N GLY A 3 7.45 34.38 23.79
CA GLY A 3 8.04 33.16 23.24
C GLY A 3 6.92 32.27 22.71
N CYS A 4 6.85 32.09 21.40
CA CYS A 4 6.02 31.03 20.82
C CYS A 4 6.62 29.68 21.23
N ARG A 5 5.83 28.84 21.88
CA ARG A 5 6.23 27.48 22.23
C ARG A 5 6.09 26.60 20.99
N GLU A 6 7.14 25.87 20.64
CA GLU A 6 7.13 24.92 19.53
C GLU A 6 6.71 23.53 20.03
N LEU A 7 5.91 22.82 19.23
CA LEU A 7 5.50 21.44 19.49
C LEU A 7 6.30 20.50 18.58
N LEU A 8 7.03 19.56 19.19
CA LEU A 8 7.71 18.49 18.48
C LEU A 8 6.99 17.16 18.74
N VAL A 9 6.78 16.37 17.69
CA VAL A 9 6.12 15.06 17.75
C VAL A 9 7.03 14.01 17.12
N ILE A 10 7.23 12.91 17.82
CA ILE A 10 7.95 11.74 17.29
C ILE A 10 6.89 10.81 16.69
N VAL A 11 7.11 10.42 15.43
CA VAL A 11 6.24 9.49 14.69
C VAL A 11 7.09 8.39 14.07
N GLU A 12 6.44 7.32 13.64
CA GLU A 12 7.08 6.24 12.90
C GLU A 12 7.62 6.72 11.55
N TYR A 13 8.71 6.10 11.10
CA TYR A 13 9.31 6.40 9.80
C TYR A 13 8.63 5.60 8.68
N CYS A 14 7.98 6.30 7.75
CA CYS A 14 7.42 5.71 6.54
C CYS A 14 8.47 5.57 5.44
N ARG A 15 9.14 4.40 5.34
CA ARG A 15 10.22 4.12 4.37
C ARG A 15 9.92 4.50 2.92
N PHE A 16 8.68 4.30 2.48
CA PHE A 16 8.27 4.55 1.10
C PHE A 16 7.60 5.91 0.89
N GLY A 17 7.53 6.73 1.93
CA GLY A 17 6.86 8.02 1.89
C GLY A 17 5.33 7.88 1.80
N ASN A 18 4.69 8.82 1.10
CA ASN A 18 3.23 8.83 0.96
C ASN A 18 2.74 7.85 -0.11
N LEU A 19 1.48 7.45 0.04
CA LEU A 19 0.83 6.48 -0.83
C LEU A 19 0.75 6.92 -2.29
N GLN A 20 0.50 8.22 -2.55
CA GLN A 20 0.37 8.75 -3.92
C GLN A 20 1.68 8.55 -4.71
N ASN A 21 2.81 8.92 -4.13
CA ASN A 21 4.12 8.73 -4.74
C ASN A 21 4.48 7.24 -4.86
N TYR A 22 4.11 6.44 -3.87
CA TYR A 22 4.36 5.00 -3.90
C TYR A 22 3.63 4.33 -5.07
N ILE A 23 2.33 4.60 -5.23
CA ILE A 23 1.53 4.07 -6.34
C ILE A 23 2.04 4.59 -7.69
N PHE A 24 2.42 5.87 -7.79
CA PHE A 24 2.94 6.41 -9.04
C PHE A 24 4.25 5.73 -9.47
N ARG A 25 5.16 5.44 -8.52
CA ARG A 25 6.43 4.77 -8.79
C ARG A 25 6.30 3.30 -9.16
N HIS A 26 5.25 2.63 -8.69
CA HIS A 26 4.98 1.20 -8.94
C HIS A 26 3.72 1.02 -9.80
N ARG A 27 3.45 1.97 -10.70
CA ARG A 27 2.23 2.02 -11.51
C ARG A 27 2.11 0.81 -12.45
N ASP A 28 3.23 0.26 -12.87
CA ASP A 28 3.35 -0.97 -13.66
C ASP A 28 2.88 -2.22 -12.91
N GLN A 29 2.88 -2.20 -11.58
CA GLN A 29 2.48 -3.30 -10.71
C GLN A 29 1.17 -3.05 -9.99
N TYR A 30 0.53 -1.90 -10.23
CA TYR A 30 -0.72 -1.53 -9.59
C TYR A 30 -1.87 -2.43 -10.06
N VAL A 31 -2.62 -2.99 -9.10
CA VAL A 31 -3.83 -3.78 -9.37
C VAL A 31 -5.04 -2.88 -9.12
N ASP A 32 -5.71 -2.47 -10.20
CA ASP A 32 -6.98 -1.75 -10.11
C ASP A 32 -8.12 -2.76 -9.84
N GLN A 33 -8.72 -2.68 -8.66
CA GLN A 33 -9.80 -3.58 -8.25
C GLN A 33 -11.19 -3.01 -8.54
N VAL A 34 -11.29 -1.88 -9.26
CA VAL A 34 -12.57 -1.35 -9.70
C VAL A 34 -13.00 -2.07 -10.98
N ASP A 35 -14.17 -2.69 -10.95
CA ASP A 35 -14.78 -3.27 -12.15
C ASP A 35 -15.15 -2.13 -13.13
N PRO A 36 -14.59 -2.11 -14.35
CA PRO A 36 -14.82 -1.04 -15.31
C PRO A 36 -16.26 -0.95 -15.82
N LYS A 37 -17.08 -2.00 -15.64
CA LYS A 37 -18.49 -2.02 -16.05
C LYS A 37 -19.43 -1.51 -14.98
N THR A 38 -19.19 -1.90 -13.72
CA THR A 38 -20.08 -1.59 -12.60
C THR A 38 -19.60 -0.40 -11.75
N GLY A 39 -18.33 -0.02 -11.87
CA GLY A 39 -17.69 0.98 -11.02
C GLY A 39 -17.56 0.55 -9.55
N ARG A 40 -17.84 -0.71 -9.24
CA ARG A 40 -17.76 -1.27 -7.88
C ARG A 40 -16.43 -1.98 -7.68
N ILE A 41 -16.01 -2.07 -6.43
CA ILE A 41 -14.84 -2.86 -6.05
C ILE A 41 -15.16 -4.34 -6.22
N ASP A 42 -14.31 -5.05 -6.95
CA ASP A 42 -14.33 -6.49 -7.10
C ASP A 42 -13.04 -7.08 -6.49
N TYR A 43 -13.19 -7.69 -5.32
CA TYR A 43 -12.08 -8.28 -4.56
C TYR A 43 -11.48 -9.53 -5.20
N THR A 44 -12.13 -10.10 -6.22
CA THR A 44 -11.59 -11.23 -6.99
C THR A 44 -10.53 -10.76 -7.99
N ILE A 45 -10.55 -9.47 -8.36
CA ILE A 45 -9.51 -8.89 -9.21
C ILE A 45 -8.18 -8.91 -8.47
N GLY A 46 -7.21 -9.60 -9.07
CA GLY A 46 -5.86 -9.72 -8.54
C GLY A 46 -5.64 -10.85 -7.55
N GLN A 47 -6.64 -11.69 -7.26
CA GLN A 47 -6.53 -12.82 -6.32
C GLN A 47 -5.33 -13.73 -6.62
N LYS A 48 -5.08 -13.98 -7.92
CA LYS A 48 -3.92 -14.75 -8.42
C LYS A 48 -2.54 -14.23 -7.98
N TYR A 49 -2.41 -12.95 -7.65
CA TYR A 49 -1.15 -12.37 -7.17
C TYR A 49 -0.90 -12.70 -5.69
N PHE A 50 -1.96 -12.88 -4.91
CA PHE A 50 -1.87 -13.20 -3.48
C PHE A 50 -1.63 -14.70 -3.23
N ASP A 51 -2.15 -15.58 -4.11
CA ASP A 51 -1.96 -17.04 -3.99
C ASP A 51 -0.48 -17.46 -4.08
N ARG A 52 0.32 -16.70 -4.84
CA ARG A 52 1.77 -16.94 -4.98
C ARG A 52 2.56 -16.65 -3.70
N THR A 53 2.13 -15.68 -2.91
CA THR A 53 2.84 -15.28 -1.69
C THR A 53 2.63 -16.28 -0.55
N TYR A 54 1.49 -16.98 -0.51
CA TYR A 54 1.23 -18.00 0.51
C TYR A 54 1.97 -19.32 0.24
N SER A 55 2.23 -19.63 -1.03
CA SER A 55 2.81 -20.92 -1.45
C SER A 55 4.29 -21.08 -1.09
N THR A 56 4.98 -20.01 -0.67
CA THR A 56 6.42 -20.04 -0.31
C THR A 56 6.68 -20.17 1.19
N SER A 57 5.68 -20.44 2.03
CA SER A 57 5.85 -20.55 3.49
C SER A 57 5.76 -21.97 4.06
N SER A 58 5.87 -23.00 3.22
CA SER A 58 5.93 -24.39 3.67
C SER A 58 7.13 -25.11 3.09
N ASP A 59 8.32 -24.81 3.61
CA ASP A 59 9.43 -25.76 3.64
C ASP A 59 10.01 -25.77 5.05
N GLY A 60 9.40 -26.60 5.90
CA GLY A 60 9.93 -26.95 7.21
C GLY A 60 10.80 -28.19 7.06
N ARG A 61 12.12 -27.97 7.01
CA ARG A 61 13.15 -28.95 7.34
C ARG A 61 14.23 -28.28 8.16
#